data_AF-A0A954A4F7-F1
#
_entry.id   AF-A0A954A4F7-F1
#
_cell.length_a   1.000
_cell.length_b   1.000
_cell.length_c   1.000
_cell.angle_alpha   90.00
_cell.angle_beta   90.00
_cell.angle_gamma   90.00
#
_symmetry.space_group_name_H-M   'P 1'
#
loop_
_entity.id
_entity.type
_entity.pdbx_description
1 polymer ?
#
loop_
_entity_poly.entity_id
_entity_poly.type
_entity_poly.pdbx_seq_one_letter_code
_entity_poly.pdbx_strand_id
1 'polypeptide(L)'
;LRDNQASLGGGASLLCCQSEVVISGCESTGNVANAWGGAILADGAASISVDTSLFAGNSSFVLGGVISTSVNGTPLTLDRCTFVGNSSDGGAILNLVGGSTADVRNSIIWGNGPGHFVGSPPTVGFSDVEGGFAGFGNIDVDPQFRDPDAGDYRLLPSSPCIDAGDPASPPDPDGSIADMGAFALIEPLFRRGDTNGDGVFDISDPVSALAALFIVGTPPPECVSAADVNDEGVFDISDVVYALAALFVPGAAPPPLPYPDCGIDLTIDGLGCDGPSCP
;
A
#
# COMPACT_ATOMS: atom_id res chain seq x y z
N LEU A 1 12.59 9.54 11.02
CA LEU A 1 12.79 10.58 12.05
C LEU A 1 11.64 10.49 13.05
N ARG A 2 11.92 10.20 14.33
CA ARG A 2 10.86 9.92 15.32
C ARG A 2 10.98 10.80 16.57
N ASP A 3 9.83 11.25 17.09
CA ASP A 3 9.66 11.92 18.39
C ASP A 3 10.54 13.17 18.64
N ASN A 4 10.81 13.93 17.59
CA ASN A 4 11.64 15.12 17.71
C ASN A 4 10.80 16.37 17.99
N GLN A 5 11.39 17.33 18.72
CA GLN A 5 10.75 18.59 19.07
C GLN A 5 11.58 19.78 18.59
N ALA A 6 10.93 20.74 17.92
CA ALA A 6 11.58 21.97 17.46
C ALA A 6 10.79 23.23 17.81
N SER A 7 11.51 24.31 18.15
CA SER A 7 10.90 25.57 18.59
C SER A 7 10.47 26.50 17.46
N LEU A 8 11.05 26.38 16.26
CA LEU A 8 10.78 27.29 15.14
C LEU A 8 10.44 26.54 13.83
N GLY A 9 10.96 25.34 13.60
CA GLY A 9 10.48 24.47 12.52
C GLY A 9 11.07 23.06 12.54
N GLY A 10 10.30 22.08 12.04
CA GLY A 10 10.70 20.69 11.78
C GLY A 10 11.33 19.95 12.95
N GLY A 11 10.54 19.17 13.69
CA GLY A 11 11.13 18.16 14.58
C GLY A 11 12.17 17.31 13.82
N ALA A 12 11.95 17.10 12.52
CA ALA A 12 12.83 16.38 11.60
C ALA A 12 13.70 17.27 10.67
N SER A 13 13.77 18.59 10.85
CA SER A 13 14.04 19.58 9.78
C SER A 13 15.20 19.28 8.81
N LEU A 14 14.84 18.86 7.59
CA LEU A 14 15.54 19.26 6.37
C LEU A 14 15.09 20.69 6.04
N LEU A 15 16.04 21.63 6.02
CA LEU A 15 15.86 22.96 5.43
C LEU A 15 16.46 22.91 4.03
N CYS A 16 15.61 22.95 3.02
CA CYS A 16 16.03 22.92 1.62
C CYS A 16 15.98 24.35 1.12
N CYS A 17 17.09 24.93 0.68
CA CYS A 17 17.13 26.19 -0.04
C CYS A 17 17.74 25.93 -1.42
N GLN A 18 17.01 26.17 -2.51
CA GLN A 18 17.48 25.96 -3.89
C GLN A 18 18.10 24.57 -4.13
N SER A 19 17.54 23.54 -3.49
CA SER A 19 18.07 22.18 -3.53
C SER A 19 16.99 21.19 -3.93
N GLU A 20 17.40 20.08 -4.53
CA GLU A 20 16.54 18.92 -4.77
C GLU A 20 16.63 17.97 -3.57
N VAL A 21 15.48 17.57 -3.05
CA VAL A 21 15.39 16.61 -1.95
C VAL A 21 14.51 15.45 -2.34
N VAL A 22 15.07 14.24 -2.20
CA VAL A 22 14.38 12.98 -2.44
C VAL A 22 14.30 12.23 -1.11
N ILE A 23 13.09 11.84 -0.73
CA ILE A 23 12.80 11.07 0.48
C ILE A 23 12.09 9.79 0.03
N SER A 24 12.77 8.66 0.16
CA SER A 24 12.27 7.35 -0.27
C SER A 24 12.36 6.37 0.88
N GLY A 25 11.30 5.58 1.13
CA GLY A 25 11.34 4.51 2.15
C GLY A 25 11.50 5.01 3.58
N CYS A 26 11.04 6.23 3.88
CA CYS A 26 11.30 6.90 5.16
C CYS A 26 10.05 6.93 6.04
N GLU A 27 10.27 6.85 7.36
CA GLU A 27 9.20 7.04 8.34
C GLU A 27 9.47 8.27 9.20
N SER A 28 8.51 9.20 9.25
CA SER A 28 8.51 10.38 10.09
C SER A 28 7.34 10.32 11.07
N THR A 29 7.60 10.03 12.34
CA THR A 29 6.54 9.78 13.31
C THR A 29 6.65 10.62 14.60
N GLY A 30 5.53 11.12 15.10
CA GLY A 30 5.46 11.81 16.40
C GLY A 30 6.26 13.11 16.51
N ASN A 31 6.63 13.74 15.39
CA ASN A 31 7.43 14.96 15.43
C ASN A 31 6.55 16.19 15.72
N VAL A 32 7.03 17.09 16.58
CA VAL A 32 6.28 18.27 17.03
C VAL A 32 7.07 19.55 16.75
N ALA A 33 6.45 20.52 16.08
CA ALA A 33 7.05 21.83 15.82
C ALA A 33 6.18 22.98 16.36
N ASN A 34 6.78 23.91 17.10
CA ASN A 34 6.05 25.06 17.67
C ASN A 34 5.57 26.09 16.63
N ALA A 35 6.11 26.10 15.41
CA ALA A 35 5.74 27.10 14.41
C ALA A 35 5.54 26.50 13.00
N TRP A 36 6.55 25.87 12.39
CA TRP A 36 6.47 25.48 10.98
C TRP A 36 6.75 24.00 10.76
N GLY A 37 5.92 23.32 9.94
CA GLY A 37 6.13 21.97 9.40
C GLY A 37 6.53 20.94 10.44
N GLY A 38 5.62 20.07 10.90
CA GLY A 38 5.99 19.05 11.90
C GLY A 38 7.17 18.17 11.46
N ALA A 39 7.32 17.93 10.16
CA ALA A 39 8.41 17.13 9.58
C ALA A 39 9.39 17.91 8.67
N ILE A 40 8.89 18.65 7.66
CA ILE A 40 9.72 19.24 6.59
C ILE A 40 9.38 20.73 6.38
N LEU A 41 10.42 21.56 6.23
CA LEU A 41 10.30 22.97 5.84
C LEU A 41 11.04 23.19 4.51
N ALA A 42 10.27 23.47 3.46
CA ALA A 42 10.79 23.76 2.13
C ALA A 42 10.95 25.28 1.93
N ASP A 43 12.18 25.75 1.68
CA ASP A 43 12.48 27.17 1.48
C ASP A 43 13.16 27.45 0.13
N GLY A 44 13.13 28.72 -0.30
CA GLY A 44 13.97 29.22 -1.41
C GLY A 44 13.91 28.42 -2.71
N ALA A 45 12.73 28.07 -3.21
CA ALA A 45 12.56 27.35 -4.49
C ALA A 45 13.20 25.95 -4.56
N ALA A 46 13.20 25.20 -3.44
CA ALA A 46 13.53 23.78 -3.45
C ALA A 46 12.54 22.94 -4.28
N SER A 47 12.97 21.75 -4.73
CA SER A 47 12.08 20.71 -5.26
C SER A 47 12.10 19.50 -4.33
N ILE A 48 10.93 18.98 -3.99
CA ILE A 48 10.80 17.85 -3.05
C ILE A 48 10.08 16.71 -3.74
N SER A 49 10.71 15.55 -3.77
CA SER A 49 10.10 14.28 -4.16
C SER A 49 10.06 13.38 -2.94
N VAL A 50 8.89 12.84 -2.63
CA VAL A 50 8.70 11.86 -1.57
C VAL A 50 8.02 10.64 -2.17
N ASP A 51 8.61 9.47 -1.95
CA ASP A 51 8.07 8.18 -2.39
C ASP A 51 8.10 7.15 -1.26
N THR A 52 7.14 6.23 -1.26
CA THR A 52 7.13 5.04 -0.37
C THR A 52 7.39 5.39 1.11
N SER A 53 6.73 6.43 1.62
CA SER A 53 7.10 7.03 2.92
C SER A 53 5.90 7.28 3.83
N LEU A 54 6.09 7.05 5.13
CA LEU A 54 5.08 7.21 6.17
C LEU A 54 5.31 8.51 6.95
N PHE A 55 4.24 9.30 7.11
CA PHE A 55 4.19 10.45 8.02
C PHE A 55 3.03 10.27 8.99
N ALA A 56 3.33 9.86 10.22
CA ALA A 56 2.32 9.54 11.22
C ALA A 56 2.42 10.42 12.48
N GLY A 57 1.32 11.03 12.92
CA GLY A 57 1.28 11.74 14.20
C GLY A 57 2.19 12.97 14.27
N ASN A 58 2.56 13.56 13.13
CA ASN A 58 3.36 14.79 13.12
C ASN A 58 2.44 15.98 13.36
N SER A 59 2.89 16.92 14.19
CA SER A 59 2.09 18.10 14.52
C SER A 59 2.87 19.40 14.49
N SER A 60 2.15 20.47 14.15
CA SER A 60 2.66 21.83 14.29
C SER A 60 1.57 22.78 14.80
N PHE A 61 1.97 23.83 15.51
CA PHE A 61 1.00 24.76 16.10
C PHE A 61 0.56 25.89 15.14
N VAL A 62 1.24 26.13 14.02
CA VAL A 62 0.94 27.30 13.17
C VAL A 62 0.80 26.94 11.69
N LEU A 63 1.80 26.31 11.07
CA LEU A 63 1.81 26.06 9.61
C LEU A 63 2.17 24.62 9.28
N GLY A 64 1.30 23.89 8.55
CA GLY A 64 1.57 22.57 7.98
C GLY A 64 1.92 21.48 9.01
N GLY A 65 1.12 20.43 9.17
CA GLY A 65 1.43 19.35 10.11
C GLY A 65 2.61 18.49 9.66
N VAL A 66 2.85 18.37 8.35
CA VAL A 66 3.96 17.58 7.80
C VAL A 66 4.93 18.45 7.01
N ILE A 67 4.49 19.04 5.90
CA ILE A 67 5.33 19.85 5.00
C ILE A 67 4.77 21.26 4.92
N SER A 68 5.61 22.26 5.19
CA SER A 68 5.29 23.66 4.89
C SER A 68 6.26 24.19 3.86
N THR A 69 5.74 24.90 2.85
CA THR A 69 6.57 25.66 1.91
C THR A 69 6.67 27.11 2.33
N SER A 70 7.63 27.83 1.75
CA SER A 70 7.85 29.26 2.00
C SER A 70 7.65 30.09 0.72
N VAL A 71 8.27 31.27 0.65
CA VAL A 71 8.28 32.13 -0.53
C VAL A 71 9.13 31.53 -1.66
N ASN A 72 8.69 31.75 -2.91
CA ASN A 72 9.36 31.36 -4.17
C ASN A 72 9.09 29.92 -4.66
N GLY A 73 7.82 29.51 -4.75
CA GLY A 73 7.35 28.39 -5.57
C GLY A 73 8.14 27.08 -5.47
N THR A 74 7.72 26.18 -4.59
CA THR A 74 8.31 24.84 -4.43
C THR A 74 7.40 23.80 -5.10
N PRO A 75 7.87 23.05 -6.10
CA PRO A 75 7.16 21.87 -6.59
C PRO A 75 7.38 20.68 -5.63
N LEU A 76 6.29 20.02 -5.25
CA LEU A 76 6.26 18.80 -4.46
C LEU A 76 5.67 17.66 -5.31
N THR A 77 6.32 16.50 -5.26
CA THR A 77 5.77 15.24 -5.77
C THR A 77 5.69 14.27 -4.60
N LEU A 78 4.50 13.76 -4.32
CA LEU A 78 4.24 12.79 -3.24
C LEU A 78 3.61 11.55 -3.87
N ASP A 79 4.32 10.44 -3.89
CA ASP A 79 3.87 9.17 -4.47
C ASP A 79 3.95 8.07 -3.42
N ARG A 80 2.98 7.14 -3.35
CA ARG A 80 3.03 6.02 -2.39
C ARG A 80 3.34 6.46 -0.97
N CYS A 81 2.63 7.48 -0.50
CA CYS A 81 2.83 8.01 0.84
C CYS A 81 1.62 7.71 1.73
N THR A 82 1.86 7.48 3.01
CA THR A 82 0.78 7.37 4.01
C THR A 82 0.90 8.53 4.98
N PHE A 83 -0.12 9.39 5.02
CA PHE A 83 -0.24 10.50 5.96
C PHE A 83 -1.37 10.18 6.93
N VAL A 84 -1.04 9.97 8.19
CA VAL A 84 -2.02 9.55 9.21
C VAL A 84 -1.85 10.26 10.53
N GLY A 85 -2.95 10.69 11.17
CA GLY A 85 -2.88 11.29 12.50
C GLY A 85 -2.10 12.60 12.60
N ASN A 86 -1.76 13.25 11.48
CA ASN A 86 -1.03 14.51 11.50
C ASN A 86 -1.97 15.66 11.82
N SER A 87 -1.49 16.74 12.45
CA SER A 87 -2.36 17.83 12.91
C SER A 87 -1.68 19.19 12.91
N SER A 88 -2.37 20.21 12.40
CA SER A 88 -1.92 21.60 12.42
C SER A 88 -3.06 22.56 12.13
N ASP A 89 -2.98 23.77 12.69
CA ASP A 89 -3.90 24.87 12.37
C ASP A 89 -3.74 25.39 10.92
N GLY A 90 -2.55 25.20 10.33
CA GLY A 90 -2.20 25.65 8.99
C GLY A 90 -2.23 24.56 7.93
N GLY A 91 -3.04 23.52 8.16
CA GLY A 91 -3.22 22.37 7.29
C GLY A 91 -2.51 21.14 7.80
N ALA A 92 -3.23 20.04 8.01
CA ALA A 92 -2.72 18.87 8.73
C ALA A 92 -1.55 18.17 8.02
N ILE A 93 -1.44 18.30 6.70
CA ILE A 93 -0.37 17.67 5.91
C ILE A 93 0.47 18.74 5.21
N LEU A 94 -0.13 19.48 4.28
CA LEU A 94 0.57 20.46 3.46
C LEU A 94 0.07 21.88 3.72
N ASN A 95 1.03 22.79 3.87
CA ASN A 95 0.82 24.23 3.74
C ASN A 95 1.57 24.74 2.50
N LEU A 96 0.84 24.99 1.41
CA LEU A 96 1.38 25.37 0.10
C LEU A 96 1.23 26.88 -0.14
N VAL A 97 2.29 27.63 0.08
CA VAL A 97 2.31 29.09 -0.10
C VAL A 97 3.33 29.54 -1.15
N GLY A 98 3.35 30.83 -1.48
CA GLY A 98 4.40 31.41 -2.33
C GLY A 98 4.41 30.93 -3.78
N GLY A 99 3.28 30.41 -4.29
CA GLY A 99 3.19 29.82 -5.64
C GLY A 99 3.64 28.36 -5.73
N SER A 100 3.79 27.68 -4.58
CA SER A 100 4.12 26.26 -4.51
C SER A 100 2.98 25.38 -5.04
N THR A 101 3.34 24.22 -5.56
CA THR A 101 2.42 23.22 -6.13
C THR A 101 2.73 21.85 -5.56
N ALA A 102 1.72 20.98 -5.42
CA ALA A 102 1.94 19.58 -5.10
C ALA A 102 1.14 18.68 -6.03
N ASP A 103 1.75 17.57 -6.45
CA ASP A 103 1.12 16.44 -7.11
C ASP A 103 1.18 15.24 -6.16
N VAL A 104 0.01 14.71 -5.79
CA VAL A 104 -0.13 13.60 -4.85
C VAL A 104 -0.76 12.42 -5.60
N ARG A 105 -0.07 11.28 -5.62
CA ARG A 105 -0.56 10.04 -6.24
C ARG A 105 -0.34 8.82 -5.37
N ASN A 106 -1.14 7.77 -5.61
CA ASN A 106 -0.98 6.46 -4.99
C ASN A 106 -0.86 6.53 -3.46
N SER A 107 -1.52 7.49 -2.82
CA SER A 107 -1.25 7.83 -1.41
C SER A 107 -2.50 7.64 -0.55
N ILE A 108 -2.28 7.40 0.73
CA ILE A 108 -3.35 7.35 1.73
C ILE A 108 -3.24 8.59 2.63
N ILE A 109 -4.36 9.31 2.76
CA ILE A 109 -4.52 10.49 3.61
C ILE A 109 -5.71 10.24 4.53
N TRP A 110 -5.44 9.82 5.76
CA TRP A 110 -6.48 9.30 6.64
C TRP A 110 -6.30 9.71 8.10
N GLY A 111 -7.38 10.04 8.81
CA GLY A 111 -7.37 10.35 10.24
C GLY A 111 -6.51 11.55 10.61
N ASN A 112 -6.34 12.51 9.69
CA ASN A 112 -5.58 13.73 9.96
C ASN A 112 -6.49 14.83 10.53
N GLY A 113 -5.88 15.86 11.11
CA GLY A 113 -6.57 17.06 11.56
C GLY A 113 -7.30 17.80 10.42
N PRO A 114 -8.13 18.80 10.75
CA PRO A 114 -8.93 19.49 9.76
C PRO A 114 -8.08 20.16 8.69
N GLY A 115 -8.55 20.10 7.44
CA GLY A 115 -7.88 20.71 6.30
C GLY A 115 -6.56 20.02 5.98
N HIS A 116 -6.61 18.81 5.40
CA HIS A 116 -5.43 18.06 4.93
C HIS A 116 -4.41 18.97 4.22
N PHE A 117 -4.93 19.88 3.38
CA PHE A 117 -4.14 20.83 2.59
C PHE A 117 -4.66 22.26 2.78
N VAL A 118 -3.74 23.21 2.95
CA VAL A 118 -4.03 24.64 3.02
C VAL A 118 -3.14 25.40 2.04
N GLY A 119 -3.67 26.50 1.49
CA GLY A 119 -2.97 27.34 0.51
C GLY A 119 -3.36 27.01 -0.93
N SER A 120 -2.37 26.91 -1.83
CA SER A 120 -2.60 26.46 -3.20
C SER A 120 -3.18 25.04 -3.20
N PRO A 121 -4.27 24.76 -3.96
CA PRO A 121 -4.83 23.42 -4.00
C PRO A 121 -3.84 22.46 -4.71
N PRO A 122 -3.56 21.28 -4.13
CA PRO A 122 -2.76 20.25 -4.81
C PRO A 122 -3.57 19.57 -5.93
N THR A 123 -2.85 18.93 -6.85
CA THR A 123 -3.43 17.90 -7.71
C THR A 123 -3.35 16.58 -6.96
N VAL A 124 -4.45 15.84 -6.88
CA VAL A 124 -4.50 14.53 -6.23
C VAL A 124 -5.16 13.53 -7.17
N GLY A 125 -4.57 12.35 -7.35
CA GLY A 125 -5.14 11.27 -8.16
C GLY A 125 -4.78 9.91 -7.60
N PHE A 126 -5.59 8.88 -7.90
CA PHE A 126 -5.34 7.50 -7.48
C PHE A 126 -4.97 7.38 -6.00
N SER A 127 -5.65 8.14 -5.13
CA SER A 127 -5.32 8.24 -3.71
C SER A 127 -6.58 8.09 -2.86
N ASP A 128 -6.42 7.55 -1.66
CA ASP A 128 -7.49 7.45 -0.68
C ASP A 128 -7.42 8.64 0.27
N VAL A 129 -8.48 9.46 0.29
CA VAL A 129 -8.50 10.72 1.03
C VAL A 129 -9.76 10.81 1.86
N GLU A 130 -9.59 10.79 3.18
CA GLU A 130 -10.69 10.92 4.14
C GLU A 130 -11.49 12.21 3.91
N GLY A 131 -12.80 12.07 3.70
CA GLY A 131 -13.71 13.17 3.40
C GLY A 131 -13.73 13.57 1.91
N GLY A 132 -12.99 12.83 1.07
CA GLY A 132 -12.98 12.93 -0.38
C GLY A 132 -12.13 14.08 -0.93
N PHE A 133 -11.59 13.87 -2.13
CA PHE A 133 -10.88 14.92 -2.86
C PHE A 133 -11.08 14.79 -4.37
N ALA A 134 -11.26 15.92 -5.05
CA ALA A 134 -11.48 15.94 -6.49
C ALA A 134 -10.24 15.44 -7.25
N GLY A 135 -10.42 14.47 -8.13
CA GLY A 135 -9.35 13.87 -8.91
C GLY A 135 -9.78 12.54 -9.51
N PHE A 136 -9.07 12.08 -10.54
CA PHE A 136 -9.33 10.77 -11.13
C PHE A 136 -8.71 9.66 -10.27
N GLY A 137 -9.44 8.56 -10.08
CA GLY A 137 -8.98 7.41 -9.30
C GLY A 137 -8.96 7.61 -7.78
N ASN A 138 -9.39 8.77 -7.25
CA ASN A 138 -9.46 8.95 -5.81
C ASN A 138 -10.63 8.19 -5.20
N ILE A 139 -10.41 7.65 -4.01
CA ILE A 139 -11.42 6.99 -3.17
C ILE A 139 -11.50 7.68 -1.80
N ASP A 140 -12.57 7.40 -1.06
CA ASP A 140 -12.81 7.87 0.32
C ASP A 140 -13.48 6.73 1.08
N VAL A 141 -12.66 5.81 1.58
CA VAL A 141 -13.08 4.58 2.24
C VAL A 141 -12.06 4.20 3.29
N ASP A 142 -12.47 3.55 4.38
CA ASP A 142 -11.51 3.11 5.41
C ASP A 142 -10.36 2.29 4.78
N PRO A 143 -9.09 2.71 4.95
CA PRO A 143 -7.93 2.01 4.42
C PRO A 143 -7.72 0.62 5.04
N GLN A 144 -8.37 0.31 6.16
CA GLN A 144 -8.24 -0.97 6.88
C GLN A 144 -6.79 -1.27 7.27
N PHE A 145 -6.17 -0.35 8.03
CA PHE A 145 -4.85 -0.59 8.61
C PHE A 145 -4.88 -1.74 9.63
N ARG A 146 -3.80 -2.51 9.70
CA ARG A 146 -3.68 -3.70 10.55
C ARG A 146 -3.75 -3.39 12.04
N ASP A 147 -2.96 -2.42 12.52
CA ASP A 147 -2.97 -1.99 13.92
C ASP A 147 -2.50 -0.53 14.03
N PRO A 148 -3.36 0.45 13.67
CA PRO A 148 -2.98 1.86 13.66
C PRO A 148 -2.67 2.41 15.06
N ASP A 149 -3.25 1.83 16.12
CA ASP A 149 -2.99 2.21 17.52
C ASP A 149 -1.57 1.82 17.95
N ALA A 150 -1.04 0.72 17.43
CA ALA A 150 0.36 0.32 17.59
C ALA A 150 1.31 0.98 16.57
N GLY A 151 0.81 1.81 15.66
CA GLY A 151 1.58 2.45 14.59
C GLY A 151 1.88 1.55 13.40
N ASP A 152 1.12 0.46 13.22
CA ASP A 152 1.25 -0.48 12.10
C ASP A 152 0.23 -0.15 11.01
N TYR A 153 0.67 0.67 10.06
CA TYR A 153 -0.14 1.17 8.95
C TYR A 153 -0.03 0.32 7.69
N ARG A 154 0.35 -0.95 7.82
CA ARG A 154 0.19 -1.92 6.71
C ARG A 154 -1.28 -2.20 6.49
N LEU A 155 -1.66 -2.43 5.24
CA LEU A 155 -3.03 -2.76 4.87
C LEU A 155 -3.39 -4.19 5.30
N LEU A 156 -4.64 -4.39 5.68
CA LEU A 156 -5.25 -5.73 5.75
C LEU A 156 -5.54 -6.23 4.32
N PRO A 157 -5.53 -7.55 4.06
CA PRO A 157 -5.80 -8.11 2.73
C PRO A 157 -7.15 -7.69 2.12
N SER A 158 -8.14 -7.36 2.95
CA SER A 158 -9.45 -6.89 2.49
C SER A 158 -9.50 -5.38 2.15
N SER A 159 -8.36 -4.69 2.20
CA SER A 159 -8.31 -3.24 2.04
C SER A 159 -8.70 -2.81 0.63
N PRO A 160 -9.56 -1.79 0.49
CA PRO A 160 -9.89 -1.22 -0.82
C PRO A 160 -8.74 -0.41 -1.45
N CYS A 161 -7.63 -0.22 -0.72
CA CYS A 161 -6.44 0.47 -1.20
C CYS A 161 -5.48 -0.45 -1.97
N ILE A 162 -5.69 -1.78 -1.90
CA ILE A 162 -4.89 -2.77 -2.62
C ILE A 162 -5.25 -2.74 -4.10
N ASP A 163 -4.26 -2.76 -4.98
CA ASP A 163 -4.38 -2.70 -6.45
C ASP A 163 -5.20 -1.51 -6.99
N ALA A 164 -5.38 -0.47 -6.17
CA ALA A 164 -6.29 0.63 -6.46
C ALA A 164 -5.58 1.90 -6.97
N GLY A 165 -4.24 1.91 -6.96
CA GLY A 165 -3.42 3.01 -7.44
C GLY A 165 -3.44 3.18 -8.97
N ASP A 166 -2.57 4.05 -9.46
CA ASP A 166 -2.45 4.40 -10.88
C ASP A 166 -1.92 3.19 -11.68
N PRO A 167 -2.70 2.62 -12.61
CA PRO A 167 -2.27 1.48 -13.43
C PRO A 167 -1.09 1.79 -14.37
N ALA A 168 -0.75 3.07 -14.55
CA ALA A 168 0.41 3.51 -15.33
C ALA A 168 1.68 3.70 -14.48
N SER A 169 1.58 3.59 -13.15
CA SER A 169 2.75 3.59 -12.26
C SER A 169 3.54 2.28 -12.40
N PRO A 170 4.82 2.24 -11.95
CA PRO A 170 5.52 0.98 -11.79
C PRO A 170 4.66 0.00 -10.97
N PRO A 171 4.56 -1.29 -11.31
CA PRO A 171 3.81 -2.25 -10.52
C PRO A 171 4.49 -2.46 -9.16
N ASP A 172 3.73 -3.02 -8.21
CA ASP A 172 4.30 -3.45 -6.94
C ASP A 172 5.23 -4.67 -7.13
N PRO A 173 6.07 -5.02 -6.13
CA PRO A 173 7.08 -6.07 -6.28
C PRO A 173 6.57 -7.46 -6.71
N ASP A 174 5.30 -7.77 -6.47
CA ASP A 174 4.63 -9.00 -6.94
C ASP A 174 4.05 -8.87 -8.37
N GLY A 175 4.16 -7.69 -8.99
CA GLY A 175 3.70 -7.40 -10.34
C GLY A 175 2.25 -6.92 -10.42
N SER A 176 1.59 -6.72 -9.29
CA SER A 176 0.22 -6.21 -9.21
C SER A 176 0.13 -4.72 -9.57
N ILE A 177 -1.09 -4.18 -9.62
CA ILE A 177 -1.26 -2.72 -9.79
C ILE A 177 -0.76 -2.07 -8.49
N ALA A 178 -0.20 -0.87 -8.60
CA ALA A 178 0.28 -0.15 -7.43
C ALA A 178 -0.79 -0.04 -6.33
N ASP A 179 -0.45 -0.41 -5.10
CA ASP A 179 -1.24 -0.11 -3.93
C ASP A 179 -1.21 1.38 -3.60
N MET A 180 -2.28 1.86 -2.95
CA MET A 180 -2.24 3.16 -2.31
C MET A 180 -1.50 3.08 -0.98
N GLY A 181 -0.61 4.05 -0.72
CA GLY A 181 0.09 4.22 0.55
C GLY A 181 1.57 3.83 0.54
N ALA A 182 2.19 3.91 1.71
CA ALA A 182 3.62 3.71 1.92
C ALA A 182 4.07 2.25 1.96
N PHE A 183 3.14 1.33 2.15
CA PHE A 183 3.42 -0.09 2.33
C PHE A 183 2.53 -0.88 1.37
N ALA A 184 3.10 -1.27 0.22
CA ALA A 184 2.47 -2.24 -0.65
C ALA A 184 2.29 -3.57 0.09
N LEU A 185 1.11 -4.17 -0.07
CA LEU A 185 0.87 -5.55 0.28
C LEU A 185 1.51 -6.41 -0.82
N ILE A 186 2.44 -7.27 -0.42
CA ILE A 186 3.05 -8.21 -1.36
C ILE A 186 2.32 -9.53 -1.22
N GLU A 187 1.55 -9.90 -2.23
CA GLU A 187 0.88 -11.18 -2.26
C GLU A 187 1.88 -12.29 -2.65
N PRO A 188 1.82 -13.45 -1.97
CA PRO A 188 2.69 -14.56 -2.31
C PRO A 188 2.33 -15.08 -3.71
N LEU A 189 3.32 -15.06 -4.60
CA LEU A 189 3.17 -15.65 -5.92
C LEU A 189 3.05 -17.17 -5.81
N PHE A 190 2.02 -17.72 -6.45
CA PHE A 190 1.79 -19.16 -6.55
C PHE A 190 1.33 -19.55 -7.96
N ARG A 191 1.29 -20.85 -8.20
CA ARG A 191 0.63 -21.44 -9.38
C ARG A 191 -0.58 -22.22 -8.90
N ARG A 192 -1.77 -21.85 -9.37
CA ARG A 192 -3.01 -22.56 -9.05
C ARG A 192 -2.95 -24.00 -9.56
N GLY A 193 -3.27 -24.93 -8.68
CA GLY A 193 -3.14 -26.37 -8.91
C GLY A 193 -1.88 -27.00 -8.32
N ASP A 194 -0.80 -26.24 -8.06
CA ASP A 194 0.44 -26.77 -7.46
C ASP A 194 0.29 -26.89 -5.93
N THR A 195 -0.41 -27.93 -5.50
CA THR A 195 -0.77 -28.15 -4.10
C THR A 195 0.42 -28.64 -3.28
N ASN A 196 1.38 -29.33 -3.92
CA ASN A 196 2.53 -29.91 -3.25
C ASN A 196 3.75 -28.96 -3.22
N GLY A 197 3.70 -27.85 -3.97
CA GLY A 197 4.73 -26.81 -4.03
C GLY A 197 5.98 -27.20 -4.83
N ASP A 198 5.89 -28.17 -5.74
CA ASP A 198 7.03 -28.64 -6.53
C ASP A 198 7.26 -27.88 -7.84
N GLY A 199 6.39 -26.91 -8.15
CA GLY A 199 6.46 -26.07 -9.33
C GLY A 199 5.83 -26.70 -10.58
N VAL A 200 5.14 -27.83 -10.48
CA VAL A 200 4.52 -28.55 -11.59
C VAL A 200 3.09 -28.95 -11.26
N PHE A 201 2.13 -28.57 -12.10
CA PHE A 201 0.76 -29.07 -11.96
C PHE A 201 0.62 -30.46 -12.59
N ASP A 202 0.60 -31.50 -11.76
CA ASP A 202 0.45 -32.90 -12.17
C ASP A 202 -0.37 -33.77 -11.21
N ILE A 203 -0.33 -35.10 -11.39
CA ILE A 203 -1.13 -36.04 -10.59
C ILE A 203 -0.74 -36.07 -9.11
N SER A 204 0.45 -35.60 -8.75
CA SER A 204 0.90 -35.53 -7.38
C SER A 204 0.17 -34.42 -6.59
N ASP A 205 -0.41 -33.42 -7.25
CA ASP A 205 -1.15 -32.35 -6.58
C ASP A 205 -2.51 -32.82 -6.03
N PRO A 206 -3.42 -33.42 -6.84
CA PRO A 206 -4.67 -33.96 -6.29
C PRO A 206 -4.42 -35.03 -5.20
N VAL A 207 -3.31 -35.77 -5.29
CA VAL A 207 -2.93 -36.76 -4.27
C VAL A 207 -2.53 -36.07 -2.97
N SER A 208 -1.77 -34.97 -3.05
CA SER A 208 -1.36 -34.17 -1.89
C SER A 208 -2.54 -33.44 -1.26
N ALA A 209 -3.44 -32.89 -2.08
CA ALA A 209 -4.71 -32.32 -1.63
C ALA A 209 -5.55 -33.33 -0.85
N LEU A 210 -5.73 -34.54 -1.39
CA LEU A 210 -6.44 -35.63 -0.69
C LEU A 210 -5.76 -36.04 0.62
N ALA A 211 -4.43 -36.06 0.66
CA ALA A 211 -3.69 -36.35 1.88
C ALA A 211 -3.93 -35.28 2.95
N ALA A 212 -3.92 -34.00 2.58
CA ALA A 212 -4.20 -32.88 3.47
C ALA A 212 -5.65 -32.93 4.01
N LEU A 213 -6.63 -33.26 3.15
CA LEU A 213 -8.05 -33.30 3.54
C LEU A 213 -8.42 -34.51 4.40
N PHE A 214 -7.84 -35.69 4.14
CA PHE A 214 -8.35 -36.95 4.70
C PHE A 214 -7.37 -37.76 5.54
N ILE A 215 -6.07 -37.46 5.50
CA ILE A 215 -5.07 -38.14 6.33
C ILE A 215 -4.79 -37.30 7.58
N VAL A 216 -5.26 -37.80 8.72
CA VAL A 216 -5.06 -37.14 10.03
C VAL A 216 -3.57 -36.97 10.32
N GLY A 217 -3.15 -35.73 10.58
CA GLY A 217 -1.77 -35.37 10.90
C GLY A 217 -0.93 -34.94 9.71
N THR A 218 -1.47 -34.97 8.48
CA THR A 218 -0.85 -34.29 7.34
C THR A 218 -0.93 -32.77 7.54
N PRO A 219 0.15 -32.01 7.33
CA PRO A 219 0.08 -30.56 7.33
C PRO A 219 -0.81 -30.04 6.19
N PRO A 220 -1.40 -28.84 6.33
CA PRO A 220 -2.06 -28.17 5.21
C PRO A 220 -1.06 -27.86 4.09
N PRO A 221 -1.53 -27.63 2.85
CA PRO A 221 -0.70 -27.13 1.76
C PRO A 221 0.02 -25.83 2.16
N GLU A 222 1.26 -25.65 1.69
CA GLU A 222 2.04 -24.41 1.95
C GLU A 222 1.36 -23.18 1.34
N CYS A 223 0.68 -23.37 0.20
CA CYS A 223 -0.26 -22.40 -0.32
C CYS A 223 -1.66 -23.03 -0.44
N VAL A 224 -2.59 -22.56 0.39
CA VAL A 224 -3.97 -23.05 0.34
C VAL A 224 -4.70 -22.49 -0.89
N SER A 225 -4.38 -21.26 -1.33
CA SER A 225 -4.88 -20.71 -2.60
C SER A 225 -4.43 -21.53 -3.82
N ALA A 226 -3.26 -22.18 -3.77
CA ALA A 226 -2.83 -23.10 -4.82
C ALA A 226 -3.64 -24.41 -4.82
N ALA A 227 -4.09 -24.83 -3.64
CA ALA A 227 -4.89 -26.03 -3.43
C ALA A 227 -6.39 -25.83 -3.70
N ASP A 228 -6.89 -24.59 -3.62
CA ASP A 228 -8.20 -24.18 -4.15
C ASP A 228 -8.09 -24.03 -5.68
N VAL A 229 -8.19 -25.17 -6.37
CA VAL A 229 -7.92 -25.27 -7.80
C VAL A 229 -9.08 -24.72 -8.62
N ASN A 230 -10.30 -24.70 -8.06
CA ASN A 230 -11.48 -24.19 -8.75
C ASN A 230 -11.81 -22.73 -8.42
N ASP A 231 -11.08 -22.10 -7.49
CA ASP A 231 -11.13 -20.68 -7.13
C ASP A 231 -12.50 -20.29 -6.54
N GLU A 232 -13.02 -21.12 -5.64
CA GLU A 232 -14.33 -20.89 -4.98
C GLU A 232 -14.23 -20.37 -3.54
N GLY A 233 -13.01 -20.16 -3.05
CA GLY A 233 -12.66 -19.65 -1.72
C GLY A 233 -12.80 -20.67 -0.60
N VAL A 234 -12.76 -21.95 -0.94
CA VAL A 234 -12.85 -23.07 -0.01
C VAL A 234 -12.01 -24.23 -0.54
N PHE A 235 -10.96 -24.60 0.20
CA PHE A 235 -10.21 -25.82 -0.07
C PHE A 235 -10.99 -27.07 0.39
N ASP A 236 -11.57 -27.83 -0.55
CA ASP A 236 -12.26 -29.09 -0.29
C ASP A 236 -12.08 -30.16 -1.40
N ILE A 237 -12.95 -31.18 -1.43
CA ILE A 237 -12.86 -32.28 -2.39
C ILE A 237 -13.22 -31.84 -3.83
N SER A 238 -13.96 -30.74 -4.00
CA SER A 238 -14.29 -30.15 -5.29
C SER A 238 -13.02 -29.77 -6.05
N ASP A 239 -11.99 -29.29 -5.36
CA ASP A 239 -10.68 -28.95 -5.92
C ASP A 239 -9.97 -30.15 -6.51
N VAL A 240 -9.97 -31.25 -5.78
CA VAL A 240 -9.38 -32.52 -6.24
C VAL A 240 -10.08 -32.98 -7.52
N VAL A 241 -11.41 -32.89 -7.56
CA VAL A 241 -12.21 -33.27 -8.73
C VAL A 241 -11.90 -32.34 -9.91
N TYR A 242 -11.82 -31.03 -9.67
CA TYR A 242 -11.50 -30.03 -10.68
C TYR A 242 -10.09 -30.26 -11.25
N ALA A 243 -9.09 -30.46 -10.38
CA ALA A 243 -7.72 -30.71 -10.77
C ALA A 243 -7.58 -31.98 -11.63
N LEU A 244 -8.20 -33.09 -11.22
CA LEU A 244 -8.22 -34.32 -12.00
C LEU A 244 -8.95 -34.16 -13.33
N ALA A 245 -10.03 -33.37 -13.37
CA ALA A 245 -10.73 -33.07 -14.61
C ALA A 245 -9.82 -32.26 -15.55
N ALA A 246 -9.17 -31.21 -15.06
CA ALA A 246 -8.23 -30.40 -15.83
C ALA A 246 -7.05 -31.23 -16.39
N LEU A 247 -6.55 -32.20 -15.63
CA LEU A 247 -5.44 -33.07 -16.05
C LEU A 247 -5.83 -34.15 -17.06
N PHE A 248 -7.01 -34.77 -16.93
CA PHE A 248 -7.33 -36.01 -17.66
C PHE A 248 -8.58 -35.97 -18.52
N VAL A 249 -9.46 -34.96 -18.39
CA VAL A 249 -10.68 -34.86 -19.20
C VAL A 249 -10.42 -33.98 -20.41
N PRO A 250 -10.44 -34.53 -21.64
CA PRO A 250 -10.21 -33.73 -22.84
C PRO A 250 -11.25 -32.61 -22.97
N GLY A 251 -10.77 -31.36 -23.06
CA GLY A 251 -11.62 -30.17 -23.20
C GLY A 251 -12.18 -29.61 -21.89
N ALA A 252 -11.77 -30.14 -20.73
CA ALA A 252 -12.02 -29.48 -19.46
C ALA A 252 -11.33 -28.11 -19.38
N ALA A 253 -11.91 -27.20 -18.60
CA ALA A 253 -11.29 -25.92 -18.33
C ALA A 253 -9.99 -26.12 -17.52
N PRO A 254 -8.90 -25.38 -17.82
CA PRO A 254 -7.73 -25.35 -16.95
C PRO A 254 -8.09 -24.70 -15.60
N PRO A 255 -7.21 -24.82 -14.58
CA PRO A 255 -7.31 -23.98 -13.38
C PRO A 255 -7.46 -22.50 -13.75
N PRO A 256 -8.29 -21.74 -13.02
CA PRO A 256 -8.31 -20.28 -13.10
C PRO A 256 -6.91 -19.68 -12.84
N LEU A 257 -6.76 -18.38 -13.13
CA LEU A 257 -5.51 -17.69 -12.85
C LEU A 257 -5.21 -17.73 -11.34
N PRO A 258 -3.94 -17.85 -10.91
CA PRO A 258 -2.71 -17.87 -11.73
C PRO A 258 -2.29 -19.27 -12.22
N TYR A 259 -2.60 -19.59 -13.49
CA TYR A 259 -2.18 -20.81 -14.20
C TYR A 259 -2.12 -20.53 -15.72
N PRO A 260 -1.13 -21.06 -16.48
CA PRO A 260 -0.03 -21.95 -16.06
C PRO A 260 1.18 -21.21 -15.47
N ASP A 261 1.19 -19.88 -15.55
CA ASP A 261 2.26 -19.06 -14.99
C ASP A 261 1.99 -18.74 -13.52
N CYS A 262 3.04 -18.37 -12.79
CA CYS A 262 2.88 -17.87 -11.42
C CYS A 262 2.26 -16.48 -11.41
N GLY A 263 1.50 -16.18 -10.37
CA GLY A 263 0.85 -14.89 -10.18
C GLY A 263 0.26 -14.76 -8.79
N ILE A 264 -0.37 -13.60 -8.56
CA ILE A 264 -1.11 -13.29 -7.34
C ILE A 264 -2.53 -13.89 -7.37
N ASP A 265 -3.22 -13.86 -6.24
CA ASP A 265 -4.60 -14.29 -6.17
C ASP A 265 -5.53 -13.16 -6.63
N LEU A 266 -6.10 -13.27 -7.82
CA LEU A 266 -6.99 -12.23 -8.33
C LEU A 266 -8.39 -12.30 -7.72
N THR A 267 -8.70 -13.33 -6.93
CA THR A 267 -9.95 -13.42 -6.18
C THR A 267 -9.66 -13.45 -4.69
N ILE A 268 -9.30 -12.28 -4.17
CA ILE A 268 -8.98 -12.11 -2.74
C ILE A 268 -10.11 -12.69 -1.88
N ASP A 269 -9.78 -13.77 -1.17
CA ASP A 269 -10.66 -14.48 -0.27
C ASP A 269 -9.97 -14.76 1.08
N GLY A 270 -10.49 -15.69 1.87
CA GLY A 270 -9.93 -16.02 3.18
C GLY A 270 -8.73 -16.97 3.15
N LEU A 271 -8.33 -17.43 1.96
CA LEU A 271 -7.21 -18.32 1.72
C LEU A 271 -5.95 -17.50 1.43
N GLY A 272 -4.79 -18.16 1.51
CA GLY A 272 -3.52 -17.52 1.21
C GLY A 272 -2.39 -18.52 1.17
N CYS A 273 -1.18 -18.02 0.91
CA CYS A 273 0.04 -18.79 1.03
C CYS A 273 0.89 -18.31 2.21
N ASP A 274 1.59 -19.23 2.88
CA ASP A 274 2.54 -18.90 3.95
C ASP A 274 3.83 -18.23 3.42
N GLY A 275 4.03 -18.25 2.10
CA GLY A 275 5.12 -17.60 1.38
C GLY A 275 5.00 -17.86 -0.13
N PRO A 276 5.89 -17.27 -0.96
CA PRO A 276 5.91 -17.59 -2.38
C PRO A 276 6.26 -19.07 -2.56
N SER A 277 5.40 -19.81 -3.26
CA SER A 277 5.66 -21.22 -3.65
C SER A 277 6.31 -21.34 -5.03
N CYS A 278 6.47 -20.21 -5.72
CA CYS A 278 7.14 -20.12 -7.01
C CYS A 278 8.62 -19.68 -6.88
N PRO A 279 9.52 -20.17 -7.77
CA PRO A 279 10.94 -19.80 -7.81
C PRO A 279 11.22 -18.38 -8.33
#